data_AF-G7VG45-F1
#
_entry.id   AF-G7VG45-F1
#
_cell.length_a   1.000
_cell.length_b   1.000
_cell.length_c   1.000
_cell.angle_alpha   90.00
_cell.angle_beta   90.00
_cell.angle_gamma   90.00
#
_symmetry.space_group_name_H-M   'P 1'
#
loop_
_entity.id
_entity.type
_entity.pdbx_description
1 polymer ?
#
loop_
_entity_poly.entity_id
_entity_poly.type
_entity_poly.pdbx_seq_one_letter_code
_entity_poly.pdbx_strand_id
1 'polypeptide(L)'
;MPPRLVKVVAAIPTGHRHLRIILFFDDGTQILLTEALAAGIARAYIDVVAHPTRRGVVLCVKEVEGKPGYAKTQLVECGGEEEAVAEVDAALQSPGSAKSQPP
;
A
#
# COMPACT_ATOMS: atom_id res chain seq x y z
N MET A 1 11.36 15.83 -8.08
CA MET A 1 11.84 14.72 -7.23
C MET A 1 10.66 14.24 -6.40
N PRO A 2 10.38 12.92 -6.29
CA PRO A 2 9.31 12.45 -5.43
C PRO A 2 9.60 12.88 -3.97
N PRO A 3 8.56 13.17 -3.17
CA PRO A 3 8.75 13.60 -1.79
C PRO A 3 9.43 12.50 -0.98
N ARG A 4 10.32 12.89 -0.07
CA ARG A 4 11.12 11.95 0.72
C ARG A 4 10.40 11.65 2.02
N LEU A 5 10.26 10.37 2.35
CA LEU A 5 9.78 9.94 3.66
C LEU A 5 10.77 10.39 4.76
N VAL A 6 10.27 11.06 5.79
CA VAL A 6 11.10 11.60 6.89
C VAL A 6 10.75 11.03 8.26
N LYS A 7 9.52 10.53 8.47
CA LYS A 7 9.10 9.95 9.75
C LYS A 7 7.97 8.95 9.55
N VAL A 8 7.98 7.88 10.32
CA VAL A 8 6.87 6.91 10.43
C VAL A 8 6.41 6.87 11.88
N VAL A 9 5.10 6.91 12.09
CA VAL A 9 4.48 6.72 13.40
C VAL A 9 3.50 5.56 13.30
N ALA A 10 3.64 4.55 14.14
CA ALA A 10 2.74 3.40 14.19
C ALA A 10 2.22 3.20 15.62
N ALA A 11 0.91 3.24 15.80
CA ALA A 11 0.27 3.11 17.12
C ALA A 11 -1.18 2.63 17.00
N ILE A 12 -1.71 2.05 18.08
CA ILE A 12 -3.14 1.84 18.26
C ILE A 12 -3.67 3.08 19.02
N PRO A 13 -4.48 3.96 18.39
CA PRO A 13 -4.98 5.15 19.07
C PRO A 13 -5.90 4.80 20.24
N THR A 14 -6.01 5.70 21.22
CA THR A 14 -6.95 5.55 22.34
C THR A 14 -8.37 5.29 21.83
N GLY A 15 -9.05 4.29 22.40
CA GLY A 15 -10.40 3.90 22.00
C GLY A 15 -10.50 3.10 20.70
N HIS A 16 -9.38 2.79 20.04
CA HIS A 16 -9.36 1.99 18.82
C HIS A 16 -8.82 0.59 19.10
N ARG A 17 -9.23 -0.37 18.27
CA ARG A 17 -8.76 -1.77 18.35
C ARG A 17 -7.63 -2.09 17.37
N HIS A 18 -7.42 -1.24 16.37
CA HIS A 18 -6.63 -1.55 15.18
C HIS A 18 -5.48 -0.56 15.01
N LEU A 19 -4.37 -1.05 14.48
CA LEU A 19 -3.18 -0.26 14.18
C LEU A 19 -3.49 0.87 13.19
N ARG A 20 -2.82 2.01 13.38
CA ARG A 20 -2.70 3.09 12.41
C ARG A 20 -1.22 3.38 12.19
N ILE A 21 -0.85 3.60 10.93
CA ILE A 21 0.50 4.00 10.53
C ILE A 21 0.40 5.33 9.81
N ILE A 22 1.20 6.32 10.20
CA ILE A 22 1.29 7.61 9.53
C ILE A 22 2.68 7.76 8.93
N LEU A 23 2.74 8.03 7.64
CA LEU A 23 3.94 8.35 6.88
C LEU A 23 4.01 9.86 6.70
N PHE A 24 5.09 10.49 7.16
CA PHE A 24 5.34 11.92 7.00
C PHE A 24 6.43 12.14 5.95
N PHE A 25 6.17 13.04 5.02
CA PHE A 25 7.08 13.41 3.94
C PHE A 25 7.64 14.82 4.14
N ASP A 26 8.76 15.13 3.49
CA ASP A 26 9.46 16.42 3.62
C ASP A 26 8.75 17.61 2.97
N ASP A 27 7.80 17.35 2.08
CA ASP A 27 6.89 18.36 1.49
C ASP A 27 5.67 18.67 2.37
N GLY A 28 5.56 18.04 3.54
CA GLY A 28 4.43 18.18 4.46
C GLY A 28 3.29 17.19 4.19
N THR A 29 3.36 16.37 3.14
CA THR A 29 2.38 15.32 2.85
C THR A 29 2.36 14.30 3.99
N GLN A 30 1.15 13.87 4.38
CA GLN A 30 0.93 12.83 5.38
C GLN A 30 -0.01 11.76 4.83
N ILE A 31 0.41 10.50 4.91
CA ILE A 31 -0.40 9.35 4.48
C ILE A 31 -0.72 8.50 5.71
N LEU A 32 -2.01 8.34 5.99
CA LEU A 32 -2.51 7.44 7.03
C LEU A 32 -2.89 6.09 6.43
N LEU A 33 -2.28 5.03 6.94
CA LEU A 33 -2.61 3.65 6.59
C LEU A 33 -3.49 3.02 7.68
N THR A 34 -4.52 2.30 7.24
CA THR A 34 -5.27 1.38 8.10
C THR A 34 -4.49 0.08 8.28
N GLU A 35 -4.81 -0.68 9.33
CA GLU A 35 -4.22 -2.01 9.53
C GLU A 35 -4.41 -2.94 8.32
N ALA A 36 -5.59 -2.92 7.68
CA ALA A 36 -5.86 -3.74 6.50
C ALA A 36 -4.99 -3.36 5.30
N LEU A 37 -4.73 -2.06 5.10
CA LEU A 37 -3.84 -1.57 4.06
C LEU A 37 -2.39 -1.96 4.36
N ALA A 38 -1.92 -1.76 5.60
CA ALA A 38 -0.59 -2.14 6.03
C ALA A 38 -0.35 -3.66 5.87
N ALA A 39 -1.33 -4.48 6.26
CA ALA A 39 -1.30 -5.92 6.07
C ALA A 39 -1.28 -6.33 4.58
N GLY A 40 -1.97 -5.59 3.72
CA GLY A 40 -1.90 -5.80 2.27
C GLY A 40 -0.52 -5.49 1.69
N ILE A 41 0.10 -4.37 2.09
CA ILE A 41 1.48 -4.01 1.68
C ILE A 41 2.47 -5.08 2.15
N ALA A 42 2.37 -5.50 3.42
CA ALA A 42 3.23 -6.56 3.96
C ALA A 42 3.07 -7.87 3.19
N ARG A 43 1.84 -8.26 2.84
CA ARG A 43 1.58 -9.44 1.99
C ARG A 43 2.25 -9.29 0.63
N ALA A 44 2.05 -8.17 -0.07
CA ALA A 44 2.68 -7.96 -1.38
C ALA A 44 4.22 -8.06 -1.32
N TYR A 45 4.83 -7.45 -0.29
CA TYR A 45 6.28 -7.52 -0.10
C TYR A 45 6.76 -8.96 0.14
N ILE A 46 6.13 -9.67 1.08
CA ILE A 46 6.50 -11.05 1.42
C ILE A 46 6.29 -11.98 0.21
N ASP A 47 5.18 -11.81 -0.50
CA ASP A 47 4.79 -12.62 -1.64
C ASP A 47 5.85 -12.60 -2.76
N VAL A 48 6.41 -11.42 -3.05
CA VAL A 48 7.49 -11.28 -4.04
C VAL A 48 8.84 -11.71 -3.47
N VAL A 49 9.23 -11.21 -2.30
CA VAL A 49 10.60 -11.39 -1.78
C VAL A 49 10.86 -12.81 -1.28
N ALA A 50 9.85 -13.49 -0.73
CA ALA A 50 10.00 -14.83 -0.17
C ALA A 50 9.76 -15.95 -1.21
N HIS A 51 9.20 -15.64 -2.38
CA HIS A 51 8.96 -16.62 -3.43
C HIS A 51 10.19 -16.74 -4.33
N PRO A 52 10.66 -17.96 -4.68
CA PRO A 52 11.95 -18.16 -5.37
C PRO A 52 12.03 -17.56 -6.77
N THR A 53 10.89 -17.37 -7.44
CA THR A 53 10.83 -16.92 -8.84
C THR A 53 9.86 -15.77 -9.10
N ARG A 54 9.06 -15.36 -8.12
CA ARG A 54 7.98 -14.38 -8.37
C ARG A 54 8.58 -12.99 -8.37
N ARG A 55 8.16 -12.15 -9.31
CA ARG A 55 8.70 -10.78 -9.48
C ARG A 55 7.71 -9.67 -9.20
N GLY A 56 6.43 -9.99 -9.03
CA GLY A 56 5.40 -8.98 -8.83
C GLY A 56 4.06 -9.59 -8.47
N VAL A 57 3.19 -8.77 -7.89
CA VAL A 57 1.80 -9.10 -7.58
C VAL A 57 0.97 -7.81 -7.61
N VAL A 58 -0.24 -7.87 -8.17
CA VAL A 58 -1.19 -6.75 -8.12
C VAL A 58 -2.29 -7.08 -7.11
N LEU A 59 -2.42 -6.24 -6.09
CA LEU A 59 -3.50 -6.33 -5.11
C LEU A 59 -4.46 -5.15 -5.27
N CYS A 60 -5.74 -5.45 -5.50
CA CYS A 60 -6.81 -4.45 -5.60
C CYS A 60 -7.66 -4.44 -4.34
N VAL A 61 -8.24 -3.27 -4.03
CA VAL A 61 -9.26 -3.18 -2.99
C VAL A 61 -10.51 -3.92 -3.46
N LYS A 62 -10.95 -4.91 -2.68
CA LYS A 62 -12.22 -5.61 -2.88
C LYS A 62 -12.96 -5.72 -1.56
N GLU A 63 -14.28 -5.72 -1.61
CA GLU A 63 -15.10 -6.18 -0.50
C GLU A 63 -15.05 -7.70 -0.44
N VAL A 64 -14.83 -8.25 0.75
CA VAL A 64 -14.75 -9.69 0.98
C VAL A 64 -15.54 -10.07 2.22
N GLU A 65 -16.12 -11.27 2.19
CA GLU A 65 -16.65 -11.92 3.39
C GLU A 65 -15.48 -12.50 4.19
N GLY A 66 -14.79 -11.60 4.89
CA GLY A 66 -13.66 -11.94 5.74
C GLY A 66 -14.06 -12.56 7.08
N LYS A 67 -13.05 -12.96 7.85
CA LYS A 67 -13.25 -13.45 9.22
C LYS A 67 -13.88 -12.35 10.11
N PRO A 68 -14.68 -12.73 11.12
CA PRO A 68 -15.24 -11.75 12.07
C PRO A 68 -14.16 -10.86 12.69
N GLY A 69 -14.42 -9.54 12.72
CA GLY A 69 -13.50 -8.55 13.28
C GLY A 69 -12.42 -8.03 12.33
N TYR A 70 -12.33 -8.56 11.10
CA TYR A 70 -11.45 -8.04 10.06
C TYR A 70 -12.15 -6.95 9.24
N ALA A 71 -11.35 -6.14 8.54
CA ALA A 71 -11.88 -5.15 7.63
C ALA A 71 -12.67 -5.82 6.48
N LYS A 72 -13.82 -5.24 6.13
CA LYS A 72 -14.64 -5.68 4.98
C LYS A 72 -13.94 -5.45 3.66
N THR A 73 -13.23 -4.32 3.54
CA THR A 73 -12.41 -3.98 2.38
C THR A 73 -10.98 -4.42 2.63
N GLN A 74 -10.45 -5.23 1.72
CA GLN A 74 -9.11 -5.79 1.81
C GLN A 74 -8.41 -5.69 0.46
N LEU A 75 -7.07 -5.71 0.50
CA LEU A 75 -6.26 -5.90 -0.69
C LEU A 75 -6.24 -7.39 -1.05
N VAL A 76 -6.65 -7.72 -2.28
CA VAL A 76 -6.78 -9.08 -2.80
C VAL A 76 -6.17 -9.15 -4.20
N GLU A 77 -5.55 -10.26 -4.55
CA GLU A 77 -4.98 -10.48 -5.88
C GLU A 77 -6.02 -10.21 -6.97
N CYS A 78 -5.61 -9.42 -7.96
CA CYS A 78 -6.47 -9.01 -9.07
C CYS A 78 -5.74 -8.91 -10.42
N GLY A 79 -4.41 -9.01 -10.42
CA GLY A 79 -3.58 -8.88 -11.61
C GLY A 79 -2.33 -9.73 -11.48
N GLY A 80 -1.59 -9.82 -12.58
CA GLY A 80 -0.47 -10.75 -12.74
C GLY A 80 0.90 -10.16 -12.39
N GLU A 81 1.91 -11.03 -12.41
CA GLU A 81 3.31 -10.63 -12.23
C GLU A 81 3.78 -9.66 -13.33
N GLU A 82 3.50 -9.97 -14.59
CA GLU A 82 3.92 -9.14 -15.74
C GLU A 82 3.33 -7.72 -15.66
N GLU A 83 2.05 -7.62 -15.27
CA GLU A 83 1.36 -6.35 -15.06
C GLU A 83 2.00 -5.55 -13.93
N ALA A 84 2.24 -6.19 -12.78
CA ALA A 84 2.89 -5.54 -11.64
C ALA A 84 4.28 -4.98 -12.01
N VAL A 85 5.08 -5.75 -12.74
CA VAL A 85 6.41 -5.32 -13.20
C VAL A 85 6.28 -4.15 -14.17
N ALA A 86 5.37 -4.23 -15.15
CA ALA A 86 5.15 -3.17 -16.12
C ALA A 86 4.72 -1.84 -15.47
N GLU A 87 3.83 -1.89 -14.47
CA GLU A 87 3.39 -0.71 -13.73
C GLU A 87 4.54 -0.04 -12.97
N VAL A 88 5.36 -0.83 -12.28
CA VAL A 88 6.52 -0.31 -11.53
C VAL A 88 7.58 0.26 -12.47
N ASP A 89 7.89 -0.43 -13.58
CA ASP A 89 8.84 0.05 -14.58
C ASP A 89 8.38 1.38 -15.19
N ALA A 90 7.09 1.52 -15.52
CA ALA A 90 6.52 2.77 -16.01
C ALA A 90 6.63 3.92 -15.00
N ALA A 91 6.42 3.62 -13.71
CA ALA A 91 6.56 4.61 -12.63
C ALA A 91 8.02 5.06 -12.43
N LEU A 92 8.99 4.16 -12.57
CA LEU A 92 10.42 4.49 -12.49
C LEU A 92 10.89 5.33 -13.69
N GLN A 93 10.33 5.11 -14.88
CA GLN A 93 10.64 5.85 -16.10
C GLN A 93 9.97 7.24 -16.17
N SER A 94 8.96 7.49 -15.33
CA SER A 94 8.20 8.74 -15.30
C SER A 94 8.59 9.60 -14.09
N PRO A 95 9.65 10.44 -14.16
CA PRO A 95 9.95 11.36 -13.07
C PRO A 95 8.90 12.51 -13.04
N GLY A 96 7.83 12.30 -12.27
CA GLY A 96 6.94 13.36 -11.79
C GLY A 96 5.76 13.72 -12.70
N SER A 97 4.59 13.18 -12.38
CA SER A 97 3.30 13.76 -12.74
C SER A 97 2.30 13.56 -11.60
N ALA A 98 2.58 14.20 -10.46
CA ALA A 98 1.52 14.57 -9.52
C ALA A 98 0.65 15.65 -10.18
N LYS A 99 -0.22 15.25 -11.11
CA LYS A 99 -1.35 16.07 -11.52
C LYS A 99 -2.43 15.88 -10.46
N SER A 100 -2.48 16.83 -9.53
CA SER A 100 -3.71 17.16 -8.83
C SER A 100 -4.83 17.35 -9.85
N GLN A 101 -5.93 16.62 -9.71
CA GLN A 101 -7.18 17.00 -10.36
C GLN A 101 -8.30 16.92 -9.31
N PRO A 102 -8.94 18.06 -8.97
CA PRO A 102 -10.10 18.09 -8.09
C PRO A 102 -11.36 17.68 -8.85
N PRO A 103 -12.40 17.26 -8.12
CA PRO A 103 -13.59 18.13 -8.01
C PRO A 103 -13.85 18.63 -6.58
#